data_AF-A0AAV4GSU0-F1
#
_entry.id   AF-A0AAV4GSU0-F1
#
_cell.length_a   1.000
_cell.length_b   1.000
_cell.length_c   1.000
_cell.angle_alpha   90.00
_cell.angle_beta   90.00
_cell.angle_gamma   90.00
#
_symmetry.space_group_name_H-M   'P 1'
#
loop_
_entity.id
_entity.type
_entity.pdbx_description
1 polymer ?
#
loop_
_entity_poly.entity_id
_entity_poly.type
_entity_poly.pdbx_seq_one_letter_code
_entity_poly.pdbx_strand_id
1 'polypeptide(L)' 'FIVKSFNSPYKCNLCTSLLVGLQRQGITCEVCGYSCHIACMDKVPKQCPVPPELMSRPYEVDVDRGQGTAYDGFVR' A
#
# COMPACT_ATOMS: atom_id res chain seq x y z
N PHE A 1 8.65 -3.10 -8.36
CA PHE A 1 7.41 -3.57 -7.73
C PHE A 1 7.52 -5.08 -7.54
N ILE A 2 7.16 -5.58 -6.35
CA ILE A 2 7.14 -7.01 -6.01
C ILE A 2 5.70 -7.45 -5.71
N VAL A 3 5.35 -8.69 -6.01
CA VAL A 3 4.06 -9.26 -5.62
C VAL A 3 4.09 -9.54 -4.12
N LYS A 4 3.11 -9.01 -3.39
CA LYS A 4 3.00 -9.19 -1.93
C LYS A 4 1.64 -9.79 -1.60
N SER A 5 1.65 -10.77 -0.70
CA SER A 5 0.43 -11.26 -0.05
C SER A 5 0.20 -10.42 1.21
N PHE A 6 -0.94 -9.74 1.28
CA PHE A 6 -1.32 -8.94 2.43
C PHE A 6 -2.17 -9.79 3.36
N ASN A 7 -1.73 -9.94 4.62
CA ASN A 7 -2.49 -10.66 5.65
C ASN A 7 -3.65 -9.81 6.22
N SER A 8 -3.72 -8.52 5.84
CA SER A 8 -4.76 -7.57 6.20
C SER A 8 -5.29 -6.87 4.93
N PRO A 9 -6.53 -6.37 4.91
CA PRO A 9 -7.19 -5.84 3.70
C PRO A 9 -6.57 -4.53 3.22
N TYR A 10 -5.46 -4.58 2.50
CA TYR A 10 -4.73 -3.37 2.14
C TYR A 10 -5.49 -2.52 1.11
N LYS A 11 -5.35 -1.19 1.11
CA LYS A 11 -6.00 -0.31 0.12
C LYS A 11 -5.11 -0.11 -1.10
N CYS A 12 -5.65 -0.25 -2.30
CA CYS A 12 -4.94 0.09 -3.53
C CYS A 12 -4.83 1.61 -3.68
N ASN A 13 -3.61 2.11 -3.84
CA ASN A 13 -3.37 3.56 -3.99
C ASN A 13 -3.87 4.13 -5.33
N LEU A 14 -4.10 3.29 -6.35
CA LEU A 14 -4.60 3.74 -7.65
C LEU A 14 -6.12 3.85 -7.69
N CYS A 15 -6.81 2.73 -7.46
CA CYS A 15 -8.28 2.68 -7.57
C CYS A 15 -8.99 2.94 -6.25
N THR A 16 -8.25 3.11 -5.15
CA THR A 16 -8.77 3.28 -3.78
C THR A 16 -9.60 2.11 -3.23
N SER A 17 -9.74 1.02 -3.99
CA SER A 17 -10.41 -0.21 -3.57
C SER A 17 -9.50 -1.11 -2.75
N LEU A 18 -10.10 -1.99 -1.95
CA LEU A 18 -9.34 -2.96 -1.14
C LEU A 18 -8.72 -4.07 -2.01
N LEU A 19 -7.53 -4.50 -1.61
CA LEU A 19 -6.79 -5.64 -2.11
C LEU A 19 -7.42 -6.91 -1.50
N VAL A 20 -8.47 -7.38 -2.16
CA VAL A 20 -9.25 -8.56 -1.74
C VAL A 20 -8.71 -9.84 -2.39
N GLY A 21 -8.70 -10.95 -1.64
CA GLY A 21 -8.22 -12.27 -2.08
C GLY A 21 -7.41 -12.98 -0.98
N LEU A 22 -7.20 -14.29 -1.09
CA LEU A 22 -6.44 -15.07 -0.08
C LEU A 22 -4.91 -14.88 -0.19
N GLN A 23 -4.39 -14.69 -1.40
CA GLN A 23 -2.95 -14.61 -1.71
C GLN A 23 -2.75 -13.71 -2.93
N ARG A 24 -1.56 -13.11 -3.07
CA ARG A 24 -1.15 -12.35 -4.27
C ARG A 24 -2.17 -11.28 -4.70
N GLN A 25 -2.75 -10.57 -3.73
CA GLN A 25 -3.81 -9.60 -4.01
C GLN A 25 -3.28 -8.38 -4.77
N GLY A 26 -1.99 -8.06 -4.60
CA GLY A 26 -1.38 -6.89 -5.24
C GLY A 26 0.13 -6.93 -5.30
N ILE A 27 0.66 -5.78 -5.69
CA ILE A 27 2.07 -5.48 -5.74
C ILE A 27 2.40 -4.33 -4.81
N THR A 28 3.62 -4.32 -4.29
CA THR A 28 4.18 -3.23 -3.50
C THR A 28 5.52 -2.80 -4.10
N CYS A 29 5.78 -1.50 -4.15
CA CYS A 29 7.09 -0.98 -4.49
C CYS A 29 8.01 -1.07 -3.26
N GLU A 30 9.16 -1.73 -3.40
CA GLU A 30 10.15 -1.81 -2.31
C GLU A 30 10.87 -0.48 -2.05
N VAL A 31 10.83 0.45 -3.01
CA VAL A 31 11.47 1.76 -2.90
C VAL A 31 10.60 2.76 -2.14
N CYS A 32 9.30 2.80 -2.45
CA CYS A 32 8.39 3.83 -1.95
C CYS A 32 7.23 3.31 -1.11
N GLY A 33 7.11 1.99 -0.92
CA GLY A 33 5.97 1.37 -0.24
C GLY A 33 4.64 1.45 -1.00
N TYR A 34 4.62 2.03 -2.21
CA TYR A 34 3.40 2.17 -2.99
C TYR A 34 2.80 0.81 -3.33
N SER A 35 1.56 0.56 -2.87
CA SER A 35 0.87 -0.71 -3.07
C SER A 35 -0.38 -0.53 -3.92
N CYS A 36 -0.57 -1.43 -4.89
CA CYS A 36 -1.73 -1.42 -5.79
C CYS A 36 -2.07 -2.85 -6.26
N HIS A 37 -3.25 -3.04 -6.86
CA HIS A 37 -3.58 -4.32 -7.48
C HIS A 37 -2.62 -4.63 -8.63
N ILE A 38 -2.44 -5.92 -8.92
CA ILE A 38 -1.66 -6.38 -10.07
C ILE A 38 -2.21 -5.77 -11.37
N ALA A 39 -3.53 -5.76 -11.55
CA ALA A 39 -4.19 -5.14 -12.70
C ALA A 39 -4.07 -3.60 -12.73
N CYS A 40 -3.88 -2.97 -11.57
CA CYS A 40 -3.68 -1.53 -11.48
C CYS A 40 -2.25 -1.13 -11.86
N MET A 41 -1.28 -2.04 -11.79
CA MET A 41 0.13 -1.78 -12.12
C MET A 41 0.31 -1.10 -13.47
N ASP A 42 -0.44 -1.55 -14.48
CA ASP A 42 -0.29 -1.08 -15.86
C ASP A 42 -0.60 0.42 -16.02
N LYS A 43 -1.48 0.94 -15.15
CA LYS A 43 -1.88 2.35 -15.13
C LYS A 43 -1.01 3.22 -14.22
N VAL A 44 -0.12 2.62 -13.43
CA VAL A 44 0.72 3.34 -12.47
C VAL A 44 1.96 3.89 -13.18
N PRO A 45 2.30 5.17 -13.00
CA PRO A 45 3.54 5.71 -13.52
C PRO A 45 4.74 4.94 -12.94
N LYS A 46 5.69 4.54 -13.80
CA LYS A 46 6.89 3.78 -13.38
C LYS A 46 7.87 4.60 -12.53
N GLN A 47 7.61 5.89 -12.36
CA GLN A 47 8.44 6.80 -11.60
C GLN A 47 7.90 6.94 -10.17
N CYS A 48 8.74 6.64 -9.18
CA CYS A 48 8.39 6.81 -7.78
C CYS A 48 8.41 8.31 -7.41
N PRO A 49 7.38 8.84 -6.72
CA PRO A 49 7.33 10.25 -6.34
C PRO A 49 8.17 10.60 -5.11
N VAL A 50 8.77 9.61 -4.41
CA VAL A 50 9.56 9.86 -3.20
C VAL A 50 11.00 10.26 -3.57
N PRO A 51 11.50 11.40 -3.04
CA PRO A 51 12.92 11.71 -3.07
C PRO A 51 13.70 10.67 -2.23
N PRO A 52 14.97 10.40 -2.57
CA PRO A 52 15.83 9.42 -1.89
C PRO A 52 15.86 9.53 -0.37
N GLU A 53 15.70 10.74 0.15
CA GLU A 53 15.79 11.07 1.58
C GLU A 53 14.59 10.55 2.41
N LEU A 54 13.45 10.27 1.77
CA LEU A 54 12.24 9.76 2.43
C LEU A 54 12.10 8.23 2.34
N MET A 55 13.03 7.53 1.67
CA MET A 55 12.99 6.08 1.42
C MET A 55 13.19 5.23 2.69
N SER A 56 13.68 5.80 3.79
CA SER A 56 14.00 5.06 5.02
C SER A 56 12.84 4.97 6.02
N ARG A 57 11.67 5.51 5.72
CA ARG A 57 10.50 5.28 6.57
C ARG A 57 9.77 4.06 6.03
N PRO A 58 9.79 2.91 6.73
CA PRO A 58 8.77 1.91 6.46
C PRO A 58 7.42 2.63 6.55
N TYR A 59 6.48 2.25 5.69
CA TYR A 59 5.08 2.66 5.83
C TYR A 59 4.52 1.95 7.08
N GLU A 60 5.08 2.28 8.24
CA GLU A 60 4.63 1.90 9.56
C GLU A 60 3.43 2.78 9.87
N VAL A 61 2.43 2.15 10.49
CA VAL A 61 1.23 2.81 10.98
C VAL A 61 1.67 3.81 12.04
N ASP A 62 1.76 5.08 11.65
CA ASP A 62 2.12 6.17 12.54
C ASP A 62 0.83 6.59 13.26
N VAL A 63 0.65 6.04 14.46
CA VAL A 63 -0.53 6.25 15.32
C VAL A 63 -0.64 7.73 15.76
N ASP A 64 0.49 8.44 15.84
CA ASP A 64 0.54 9.86 16.23
C ASP A 64 0.08 10.80 15.10
N ARG A 65 0.46 10.50 13.85
CA ARG A 65 0.01 11.24 12.65
C ARG A 65 -1.32 10.78 12.07
N GLY A 66 -1.90 9.70 12.58
CA GLY A 66 -3.14 9.12 12.02
C GLY A 66 -2.96 8.60 10.59
N GLN A 67 -1.74 8.25 10.17
CA GLN A 67 -1.51 7.61 8.88
C GLN A 67 -1.52 6.08 9.08
N GLY A 68 -2.72 5.51 8.94
CA GLY A 68 -2.99 4.07 9.00
C GLY A 68 -4.27 3.74 8.23
N THR A 69 -4.40 2.50 7.75
CA THR A 69 -5.61 2.06 7.03
C THR A 69 -6.79 1.93 8.00
N ALA A 70 -7.91 2.59 7.67
CA ALA A 70 -9.14 2.71 8.47
C ALA A 70 -9.97 1.42 8.67
N TYR A 71 -9.38 0.30 9.10
CA TYR A 71 -10.14 -0.66 9.94
C TYR A 71 -10.17 -0.20 11.41
N ASP A 72 -9.51 0.91 11.72
CA ASP A 72 -9.67 1.71 12.93
C ASP A 72 -11.07 2.35 13.02
N GLY A 73 -12.03 1.54 13.44
CA GLY A 73 -13.17 2.00 14.20
C GLY A 73 -13.23 1.16 15.48
N PHE A 74 -13.43 1.78 16.63
CA PHE A 74 -13.76 1.04 17.85
C PHE A 74 -14.98 0.18 17.56
N VAL A 75 -14.79 -1.14 17.56
CA VAL A 75 -15.89 -2.10 17.60
C VAL A 75 -16.57 -1.88 18.95
N ARG A 76 -17.74 -1.24 18.94
CA ARG A 76 -18.57 -1.10 20.13
C ARG A 76 -19.31 -2.39 20.42
#